data_AF-A0A7X8M622-F1
#
_entry.id   AF-A0A7X8M622-F1
#
_cell.length_a   1.000
_cell.length_b   1.000
_cell.length_c   1.000
_cell.angle_alpha   90.00
_cell.angle_beta   90.00
_cell.angle_gamma   90.00
#
_symmetry.space_group_name_H-M   'P 1'
#
loop_
_entity.id
_entity.type
_entity.pdbx_description
1 polymer ?
#
loop_
_entity_poly.entity_id
_entity_poly.type
_entity_poly.pdbx_seq_one_letter_code
_entity_poly.pdbx_strand_id
1 'polypeptide(L)'
;MKNLKKLLAVIVTVCVLATMTVPAFAAASDAEICEALDILRGDGAGVTDTYLAKGTERYQAAILYLRLIGKEDEAIAFTGEENFDDADLIYAGGQRILAYLKANPDLGWTGVGGNKFEPTNPASAQMIYKVLLEALGYKQDVDFTWAETLDFAAEKGLSEIADVAELTNADVATALVEGLKAKVKDSDATLAEKLVADGIIDEEAAAELGLVELAPATLEVVSVSADNLKEVVVVFNQPVDGDTVNKDNIKIDGQDADSVELKDDKVTVVITVAAADGLDNQGDYKLVVSGVKSAAGVEIEKTEVSFKAFDATLPVAEKITVTGPRNFTITFSEPIKNGGAVEVKSG
;
A
#
# COMPACT_ATOMS: atom_id res chain seq x y z
N MET A 1 16.29 10.21 24.04
CA MET A 1 15.43 9.02 23.73
C MET A 1 14.09 9.00 24.48
N LYS A 2 13.94 9.68 25.63
CA LYS A 2 12.69 9.66 26.41
C LYS A 2 11.64 10.66 25.90
N ASN A 3 12.08 11.75 25.24
CA ASN A 3 11.19 12.79 24.70
C ASN A 3 10.80 12.57 23.23
N LEU A 4 11.66 11.93 22.43
CA LEU A 4 11.26 11.37 21.12
C LEU A 4 10.10 10.36 21.28
N LYS A 5 10.10 9.60 22.40
CA LYS A 5 9.00 8.72 22.80
C LYS A 5 7.71 9.45 23.21
N LYS A 6 7.78 10.74 23.58
CA LYS A 6 6.61 11.56 23.94
C LYS A 6 6.01 12.26 22.73
N LEU A 7 6.85 12.76 21.80
CA LEU A 7 6.38 13.15 20.47
C LEU A 7 5.70 11.95 19.78
N LEU A 8 6.34 10.77 19.82
CA LEU A 8 5.72 9.51 19.37
C LEU A 8 4.45 9.14 20.14
N ALA A 9 4.37 9.37 21.47
CA ALA A 9 3.16 9.04 22.24
C ALA A 9 1.98 9.97 21.94
N VAL A 10 2.23 11.25 21.62
CA VAL A 10 1.18 12.19 21.17
C VAL A 10 0.77 11.88 19.73
N ILE A 11 1.74 11.57 18.85
CA ILE A 11 1.49 11.12 17.47
C ILE A 11 0.65 9.82 17.45
N VAL A 12 0.95 8.85 18.32
CA VAL A 12 0.20 7.58 18.39
C VAL A 12 -1.21 7.74 18.99
N THR A 13 -1.46 8.76 19.82
CA THR A 13 -2.78 8.96 20.45
C THR A 13 -3.75 9.74 19.55
N VAL A 14 -3.25 10.61 18.67
CA VAL A 14 -4.09 11.37 17.71
C VAL A 14 -4.46 10.55 16.46
N CYS A 15 -3.68 9.51 16.12
CA CYS A 15 -4.06 8.57 15.06
C CYS A 15 -5.32 7.71 15.37
N VAL A 16 -5.87 7.76 16.59
CA VAL A 16 -7.04 6.94 16.98
C VAL A 16 -8.38 7.55 16.53
N LEU A 17 -8.40 8.75 15.94
CA LEU A 17 -9.67 9.43 15.58
C LEU A 17 -10.10 9.35 14.11
N ALA A 18 -9.38 8.61 13.28
CA ALA A 18 -9.95 8.08 12.04
C ALA A 18 -10.31 6.61 12.26
N THR A 19 -11.23 6.32 13.18
CA THR A 19 -12.10 5.16 12.96
C THR A 19 -12.94 5.49 11.74
N MET A 20 -12.33 5.43 10.55
CA MET A 20 -13.10 5.28 9.33
C MET A 20 -13.85 3.99 9.59
N THR A 21 -15.14 4.14 9.86
CA THR A 21 -16.06 3.03 9.82
C THR A 21 -15.94 2.53 8.39
N VAL A 22 -15.09 1.52 8.16
CA VAL A 22 -15.14 0.71 6.95
C VAL A 22 -16.61 0.36 6.86
N PRO A 23 -17.35 0.90 5.88
CA PRO A 23 -18.77 0.67 5.88
C PRO A 23 -18.90 -0.84 5.80
N ALA A 24 -19.63 -1.42 6.76
CA ALA A 24 -19.95 -2.84 6.74
C ALA A 24 -20.90 -3.03 5.55
N PHE A 25 -20.32 -3.10 4.36
CA PHE A 25 -21.04 -3.31 3.12
C PHE A 25 -21.53 -4.75 3.11
N ALA A 26 -22.72 -4.93 2.53
CA ALA A 26 -23.45 -6.18 2.49
C ALA A 26 -22.53 -7.33 2.09
N ALA A 27 -22.68 -8.48 2.74
CA ALA A 27 -21.87 -9.68 2.52
C ALA A 27 -22.08 -10.23 1.10
N ALA A 28 -21.45 -9.60 0.10
CA ALA A 28 -21.27 -10.17 -1.22
C ALA A 28 -20.51 -11.48 -1.06
N SER A 29 -20.94 -12.49 -1.79
CA SER A 29 -20.20 -13.74 -1.91
C SER A 29 -18.87 -13.51 -2.64
N ASP A 30 -17.91 -14.41 -2.45
CA ASP A 30 -16.60 -14.28 -3.11
C ASP A 30 -16.73 -14.27 -4.65
N ALA A 31 -17.74 -14.96 -5.18
CA ALA A 31 -18.07 -14.95 -6.60
C ALA A 31 -18.55 -13.56 -7.07
N GLU A 32 -19.46 -12.92 -6.32
CA GLU A 32 -19.95 -11.57 -6.63
C GLU A 32 -18.82 -10.54 -6.53
N ILE A 33 -17.91 -10.67 -5.55
CA ILE A 33 -16.72 -9.82 -5.43
C ILE A 33 -15.83 -9.97 -6.67
N CYS A 34 -15.52 -11.20 -7.07
CA CYS A 34 -14.66 -11.45 -8.22
C CYS A 34 -15.30 -11.05 -9.55
N GLU A 35 -16.61 -11.17 -9.70
CA GLU A 35 -17.36 -10.73 -10.87
C GLU A 35 -17.37 -9.20 -10.96
N ALA A 36 -17.63 -8.50 -9.86
CA ALA A 36 -17.66 -7.04 -9.80
C ALA A 36 -16.31 -6.40 -10.18
N LEU A 37 -15.21 -7.08 -9.91
CA LEU A 37 -13.85 -6.66 -10.27
C LEU A 37 -13.39 -7.13 -11.66
N ASP A 38 -14.26 -7.83 -12.42
CA ASP A 38 -13.94 -8.44 -13.71
C ASP A 38 -12.79 -9.47 -13.66
N ILE A 39 -12.46 -9.98 -12.46
CA ILE A 39 -11.44 -11.02 -12.25
C ILE A 39 -12.01 -12.39 -12.61
N LEU A 40 -13.28 -12.66 -12.29
CA LEU A 40 -13.98 -13.89 -12.67
C LEU A 40 -15.13 -13.55 -13.61
N ARG A 41 -15.00 -13.90 -14.89
CA ARG A 41 -15.92 -13.46 -15.96
C ARG A 41 -17.07 -14.43 -16.27
N GLY A 42 -17.07 -15.61 -15.66
CA GLY A 42 -18.09 -16.61 -15.95
C GLY A 42 -17.98 -17.24 -17.34
N ASP A 43 -19.10 -17.79 -17.81
CA ASP A 43 -19.26 -18.21 -19.20
C ASP A 43 -20.13 -17.21 -19.97
N GLY A 44 -20.66 -17.59 -21.14
CA GLY A 44 -21.52 -16.71 -21.95
C GLY A 44 -22.78 -16.17 -21.23
N ALA A 45 -23.12 -16.70 -20.05
CA ALA A 45 -24.20 -16.22 -19.19
C ALA A 45 -23.71 -15.46 -17.93
N GLY A 46 -22.41 -15.22 -17.78
CA GLY A 46 -21.82 -14.58 -16.59
C GLY A 46 -21.53 -15.56 -15.44
N VAL A 47 -21.33 -15.04 -14.24
CA VAL A 47 -21.00 -15.85 -13.04
C VAL A 47 -22.29 -16.38 -12.39
N THR A 48 -22.87 -17.40 -13.01
CA THR A 48 -24.10 -18.05 -12.52
C THR A 48 -23.81 -19.21 -11.56
N ASP A 49 -24.79 -19.66 -10.76
CA ASP A 49 -24.67 -20.89 -9.95
C ASP A 49 -24.24 -22.12 -10.77
N THR A 50 -24.73 -22.20 -12.02
CA THR A 50 -24.34 -23.28 -12.93
C THR A 50 -22.89 -23.17 -13.38
N TYR A 51 -22.38 -21.95 -13.58
CA TYR A 51 -20.96 -21.72 -13.83
C TYR A 51 -20.12 -22.06 -12.58
N LEU A 52 -20.55 -21.61 -11.41
CA LEU A 52 -19.86 -21.81 -10.14
C LEU A 52 -19.71 -23.29 -9.76
N ALA A 53 -20.68 -24.14 -10.13
CA ALA A 53 -20.63 -25.58 -9.91
C ALA A 53 -19.72 -26.36 -10.89
N LYS A 54 -19.19 -25.71 -11.95
CA LYS A 54 -18.26 -26.36 -12.89
C LYS A 54 -16.85 -26.40 -12.30
N GLY A 55 -16.08 -27.41 -12.71
CA GLY A 55 -14.65 -27.44 -12.45
C GLY A 55 -13.88 -26.47 -13.34
N THR A 56 -12.75 -25.98 -12.83
CA THR A 56 -11.81 -25.16 -13.59
C THR A 56 -10.81 -26.06 -14.31
N GLU A 57 -10.58 -25.83 -15.59
CA GLU A 57 -9.57 -26.52 -16.39
C GLU A 57 -8.22 -25.79 -16.35
N ARG A 58 -7.13 -26.53 -16.59
CA ARG A 58 -5.75 -26.01 -16.51
C ARG A 58 -5.52 -24.77 -17.37
N TYR A 59 -6.09 -24.72 -18.57
CA TYR A 59 -5.97 -23.53 -19.43
C TYR A 59 -6.66 -22.30 -18.84
N GLN A 60 -7.78 -22.48 -18.11
CA GLN A 60 -8.50 -21.39 -17.46
C GLN A 60 -7.70 -20.83 -16.29
N ALA A 61 -7.01 -21.69 -15.52
CA ALA A 61 -6.07 -21.25 -14.48
C ALA A 61 -4.91 -20.42 -15.05
N ALA A 62 -4.43 -20.76 -16.25
CA ALA A 62 -3.39 -19.97 -16.92
C ALA A 62 -3.90 -18.61 -17.42
N ILE A 63 -5.13 -18.54 -17.93
CA ILE A 63 -5.78 -17.27 -18.31
C ILE A 63 -5.96 -16.40 -17.06
N LEU A 64 -6.41 -16.98 -15.95
CA LEU A 64 -6.57 -16.27 -14.68
C LEU A 64 -5.23 -15.69 -14.21
N TYR A 65 -4.14 -16.46 -14.28
CA TYR A 65 -2.80 -15.97 -13.99
C TYR A 65 -2.43 -14.76 -14.85
N LEU A 66 -2.60 -14.87 -16.18
CA LEU A 66 -2.31 -13.78 -17.11
C LEU A 66 -3.12 -12.51 -16.81
N ARG A 67 -4.40 -12.66 -16.42
CA ARG A 67 -5.25 -11.54 -16.00
C ARG A 67 -4.69 -10.84 -14.78
N LEU A 68 -4.35 -11.60 -13.73
CA LEU A 68 -3.80 -11.07 -12.48
C LEU A 68 -2.44 -10.38 -12.64
N ILE A 69 -1.73 -10.61 -13.75
CA ILE A 69 -0.46 -9.94 -14.05
C ILE A 69 -0.55 -8.95 -15.22
N GLY A 70 -1.77 -8.63 -15.70
CA GLY A 70 -1.99 -7.65 -16.77
C GLY A 70 -1.51 -8.08 -18.16
N LYS A 71 -1.43 -9.39 -18.43
CA LYS A 71 -0.95 -9.97 -19.70
C LYS A 71 -2.01 -10.70 -20.53
N GLU A 72 -3.25 -10.74 -20.06
CA GLU A 72 -4.34 -11.43 -20.78
C GLU A 72 -4.57 -10.84 -22.18
N ASP A 73 -4.65 -9.51 -22.32
CA ASP A 73 -4.87 -8.85 -23.61
C ASP A 73 -3.71 -9.08 -24.59
N GLU A 74 -2.47 -9.02 -24.08
CA GLU A 74 -1.26 -9.34 -24.85
C GLU A 74 -1.32 -10.78 -25.39
N ALA A 75 -1.75 -11.73 -24.55
CA ALA A 75 -1.89 -13.13 -24.93
C ALA A 75 -3.02 -13.39 -25.92
N ILE A 76 -4.16 -12.69 -25.78
CA ILE A 76 -5.30 -12.78 -26.71
C ILE A 76 -4.91 -12.27 -28.11
N ALA A 77 -4.12 -11.18 -28.16
CA ALA A 77 -3.64 -10.54 -29.38
C ALA A 77 -2.44 -11.26 -30.02
N PHE A 78 -1.88 -12.27 -29.36
CA PHE A 78 -0.69 -12.97 -29.83
C PHE A 78 -0.93 -13.72 -31.15
N THR A 79 0.02 -13.61 -32.08
CA THR A 79 -0.09 -14.15 -33.45
C THR A 79 0.93 -15.25 -33.77
N GLY A 80 1.68 -15.73 -32.78
CA GLY A 80 2.65 -16.81 -32.98
C GLY A 80 2.00 -18.13 -33.38
N GLU A 81 2.66 -18.87 -34.27
CA GLU A 81 2.15 -20.13 -34.83
C GLU A 81 2.62 -21.38 -34.06
N GLU A 82 3.74 -21.28 -33.33
CA GLU A 82 4.29 -22.37 -32.51
C GLU A 82 3.39 -22.67 -31.30
N ASN A 83 2.90 -23.91 -31.19
CA ASN A 83 1.95 -24.29 -30.14
C ASN A 83 2.24 -25.68 -29.55
N PHE A 84 1.54 -26.02 -28.48
CA PHE A 84 1.50 -27.38 -27.92
C PHE A 84 0.71 -28.32 -28.84
N ASP A 85 1.08 -29.59 -28.85
CA ASP A 85 0.50 -30.61 -29.73
C ASP A 85 -1.00 -30.86 -29.45
N ASP A 86 -1.46 -30.52 -28.25
CA ASP A 86 -2.82 -30.71 -27.75
C ASP A 86 -3.60 -29.39 -27.57
N ALA A 87 -3.12 -28.30 -28.17
CA ALA A 87 -3.80 -27.01 -28.12
C ALA A 87 -5.17 -27.02 -28.80
N ASP A 88 -5.37 -27.88 -29.80
CA ASP A 88 -6.61 -28.01 -30.57
C ASP A 88 -7.79 -28.59 -29.76
N LEU A 89 -7.53 -29.09 -28.54
CA LEU A 89 -8.56 -29.52 -27.60
C LEU A 89 -9.44 -28.37 -27.07
N ILE A 90 -8.98 -27.12 -27.20
CA ILE A 90 -9.72 -25.93 -26.78
C ILE A 90 -10.03 -25.01 -27.96
N TYR A 91 -10.93 -24.04 -27.76
CA TYR A 91 -11.33 -23.08 -28.77
C TYR A 91 -10.15 -22.22 -29.27
N ALA A 92 -10.28 -21.69 -30.50
CA ALA A 92 -9.20 -20.97 -31.20
C ALA A 92 -8.62 -19.75 -30.44
N GLY A 93 -9.42 -19.11 -29.59
CA GLY A 93 -8.93 -18.04 -28.71
C GLY A 93 -7.98 -18.56 -27.64
N GLY A 94 -8.34 -19.66 -26.97
CA GLY A 94 -7.49 -20.31 -25.97
C GLY A 94 -6.19 -20.85 -26.58
N GLN A 95 -6.24 -21.34 -27.82
CA GLN A 95 -5.04 -21.77 -28.56
C GLN A 95 -4.00 -20.65 -28.70
N ARG A 96 -4.42 -19.40 -28.95
CA ARG A 96 -3.50 -18.25 -29.04
C ARG A 96 -2.84 -17.95 -27.70
N ILE A 97 -3.60 -18.06 -26.62
CA ILE A 97 -3.08 -17.88 -25.27
C ILE A 97 -2.05 -18.97 -24.94
N LEU A 98 -2.31 -20.23 -25.33
CA LEU A 98 -1.32 -21.30 -25.15
C LEU A 98 -0.04 -21.05 -25.97
N ALA A 99 -0.16 -20.57 -27.21
CA ALA A 99 0.98 -20.18 -28.01
C ALA A 99 1.78 -19.03 -27.36
N TYR A 100 1.08 -18.05 -26.76
CA TYR A 100 1.70 -16.98 -26.00
C TYR A 100 2.49 -17.51 -24.80
N LEU A 101 1.88 -18.39 -23.99
CA LEU A 101 2.55 -19.02 -22.85
C LEU A 101 3.78 -19.83 -23.28
N LYS A 102 3.68 -20.56 -24.39
CA LYS A 102 4.81 -21.31 -24.97
C LYS A 102 5.96 -20.40 -25.41
N ALA A 103 5.64 -19.26 -26.00
CA ALA A 103 6.64 -18.26 -26.39
C ALA A 103 7.25 -17.50 -25.20
N ASN A 104 6.62 -17.54 -24.02
CA ASN A 104 7.05 -16.86 -22.80
C ASN A 104 7.24 -17.85 -21.64
N PRO A 105 8.25 -18.76 -21.72
CA PRO A 105 8.43 -19.83 -20.74
C PRO A 105 8.69 -19.32 -19.31
N ASP A 106 9.19 -18.09 -19.16
CA ASP A 106 9.42 -17.43 -17.86
C ASP A 106 8.12 -17.16 -17.07
N LEU A 107 6.95 -17.27 -17.73
CA LEU A 107 5.64 -17.24 -17.08
C LEU A 107 5.30 -18.56 -16.34
N GLY A 108 6.16 -19.58 -16.41
CA GLY A 108 6.03 -20.81 -15.62
C GLY A 108 4.96 -21.79 -16.13
N TRP A 109 4.48 -21.61 -17.37
CA TRP A 109 3.45 -22.44 -18.01
C TRP A 109 4.01 -23.25 -19.19
N THR A 110 5.08 -24.01 -18.95
CA THR A 110 5.85 -24.74 -19.97
C THR A 110 5.25 -26.08 -20.41
N GLY A 111 4.06 -26.43 -19.92
CA GLY A 111 3.38 -27.69 -20.20
C GLY A 111 3.79 -28.83 -19.27
N VAL A 112 3.41 -30.06 -19.62
CA VAL A 112 3.62 -31.29 -18.80
C VAL A 112 4.72 -32.20 -19.36
N GLY A 113 5.40 -31.76 -20.43
CA GLY A 113 6.38 -32.56 -21.18
C GLY A 113 5.82 -33.12 -22.48
N GLY A 114 6.71 -33.62 -23.36
CA GLY A 114 6.31 -34.19 -24.65
C GLY A 114 5.59 -33.21 -25.58
N ASN A 115 5.88 -31.91 -25.46
CA ASN A 115 5.20 -30.81 -26.16
C ASN A 115 3.68 -30.69 -25.90
N LYS A 116 3.20 -31.16 -24.74
CA LYS A 116 1.80 -31.08 -24.34
C LYS A 116 1.56 -30.11 -23.20
N PHE A 117 0.39 -29.48 -23.19
CA PHE A 117 -0.05 -28.59 -22.12
C PHE A 117 -1.08 -29.25 -21.18
N GLU A 118 -1.87 -30.20 -21.69
CA GLU A 118 -3.05 -30.79 -21.07
C GLU A 118 -4.12 -29.74 -20.68
N PRO A 119 -4.65 -28.97 -21.66
CA PRO A 119 -5.47 -27.80 -21.37
C PRO A 119 -6.77 -28.11 -20.63
N THR A 120 -7.39 -29.25 -20.91
CA THR A 120 -8.70 -29.65 -20.35
C THR A 120 -8.57 -30.48 -19.07
N ASN A 121 -7.35 -30.70 -18.56
CA ASN A 121 -7.19 -31.40 -17.29
C ASN A 121 -7.71 -30.52 -16.14
N PRO A 122 -8.40 -31.09 -15.14
CA PRO A 122 -8.87 -30.33 -13.99
C PRO A 122 -7.71 -29.63 -13.27
N ALA A 123 -7.90 -28.34 -12.96
CA ALA A 123 -7.02 -27.62 -12.06
C ALA A 123 -7.23 -28.12 -10.63
N SER A 124 -6.14 -28.19 -9.87
CA SER A 124 -6.18 -28.51 -8.44
C SER A 124 -6.12 -27.24 -7.59
N ALA A 125 -6.52 -27.33 -6.32
CA ALA A 125 -6.31 -26.25 -5.36
C ALA A 125 -4.85 -25.80 -5.28
N GLN A 126 -3.91 -26.75 -5.30
CA GLN A 126 -2.48 -26.49 -5.37
C GLN A 126 -2.08 -25.66 -6.61
N MET A 127 -2.70 -25.90 -7.76
CA MET A 127 -2.44 -25.12 -8.97
C MET A 127 -2.95 -23.68 -8.84
N ILE A 128 -4.15 -23.49 -8.27
CA ILE A 128 -4.73 -22.16 -8.05
C ILE A 128 -3.89 -21.37 -7.04
N TYR A 129 -3.47 -21.98 -5.94
CA TYR A 129 -2.59 -21.29 -4.99
C TYR A 129 -1.21 -20.98 -5.56
N LYS A 130 -0.65 -21.85 -6.41
CA LYS A 130 0.57 -21.51 -7.16
C LYS A 130 0.36 -20.27 -8.03
N VAL A 131 -0.78 -20.16 -8.72
CA VAL A 131 -1.13 -18.98 -9.54
C VAL A 131 -1.18 -17.72 -8.69
N LEU A 132 -1.84 -17.77 -7.54
CA LEU A 132 -1.98 -16.62 -6.64
C LEU A 132 -0.63 -16.21 -6.03
N LEU A 133 0.18 -17.18 -5.60
CA LEU A 133 1.54 -16.91 -5.11
C LEU A 133 2.40 -16.23 -6.18
N GLU A 134 2.29 -16.64 -7.44
CA GLU A 134 3.03 -15.99 -8.52
C GLU A 134 2.52 -14.60 -8.90
N ALA A 135 1.21 -14.36 -8.79
CA ALA A 135 0.63 -13.03 -8.91
C ALA A 135 1.06 -12.09 -7.77
N LEU A 136 1.22 -12.64 -6.55
CA LEU A 136 1.78 -11.95 -5.39
C LEU A 136 3.30 -11.72 -5.49
N GLY A 137 3.95 -12.19 -6.56
CA GLY A 137 5.38 -11.95 -6.83
C GLY A 137 6.32 -13.02 -6.29
N TYR A 138 5.82 -14.07 -5.64
CA TYR A 138 6.63 -15.24 -5.29
C TYR A 138 6.91 -16.07 -6.54
N LYS A 139 8.00 -16.86 -6.53
CA LYS A 139 8.40 -17.69 -7.66
C LYS A 139 8.63 -19.12 -7.26
N GLN A 140 8.02 -20.04 -8.00
CA GLN A 140 8.31 -21.46 -7.86
C GLN A 140 9.80 -21.71 -8.13
N ASP A 141 10.39 -22.63 -7.38
CA ASP A 141 11.80 -23.03 -7.41
C ASP A 141 12.80 -21.91 -7.02
N VAL A 142 12.28 -20.79 -6.49
CA VAL A 142 13.05 -19.71 -5.87
C VAL A 142 12.58 -19.50 -4.42
N ASP A 143 11.27 -19.31 -4.23
CA ASP A 143 10.66 -19.05 -2.92
C ASP A 143 10.02 -20.32 -2.33
N PHE A 144 9.46 -21.19 -3.17
CA PHE A 144 8.83 -22.47 -2.78
C PHE A 144 8.93 -23.49 -3.91
N THR A 145 8.96 -24.79 -3.61
CA THR A 145 8.84 -25.85 -4.62
C THR A 145 7.38 -26.21 -4.87
N TRP A 146 7.08 -26.90 -5.99
CA TRP A 146 5.72 -27.38 -6.27
C TRP A 146 5.13 -28.18 -5.10
N ALA A 147 5.92 -29.07 -4.47
CA ALA A 147 5.45 -29.89 -3.36
C ALA A 147 5.09 -29.07 -2.10
N GLU A 148 5.70 -27.90 -1.92
CA GLU A 148 5.51 -27.02 -0.77
C GLU A 148 4.43 -25.95 -1.01
N THR A 149 3.84 -25.88 -2.21
CA THR A 149 2.91 -24.81 -2.60
C THR A 149 1.80 -24.58 -1.58
N LEU A 150 1.13 -25.63 -1.10
CA LEU A 150 0.01 -25.48 -0.16
C LEU A 150 0.48 -24.96 1.21
N ASP A 151 1.58 -25.50 1.73
CA ASP A 151 2.15 -25.07 3.00
C ASP A 151 2.60 -23.60 2.93
N PHE A 152 3.27 -23.23 1.84
CA PHE A 152 3.73 -21.86 1.61
C PHE A 152 2.56 -20.90 1.39
N ALA A 153 1.52 -21.31 0.66
CA ALA A 153 0.29 -20.55 0.46
C ALA A 153 -0.39 -20.25 1.81
N ALA A 154 -0.47 -21.25 2.69
CA ALA A 154 -1.05 -21.08 4.02
C ALA A 154 -0.28 -20.04 4.87
N GLU A 155 1.05 -19.99 4.78
CA GLU A 155 1.85 -18.94 5.44
C GLU A 155 1.52 -17.52 4.97
N LYS A 156 0.93 -17.38 3.77
CA LYS A 156 0.48 -16.10 3.20
C LYS A 156 -1.01 -15.85 3.40
N GLY A 157 -1.70 -16.72 4.15
CA GLY A 157 -3.14 -16.63 4.41
C GLY A 157 -4.01 -17.19 3.28
N LEU A 158 -3.47 -18.06 2.43
CA LEU A 158 -4.16 -18.71 1.33
C LEU A 158 -4.36 -20.20 1.67
N SER A 159 -5.51 -20.59 2.21
CA SER A 159 -5.69 -21.96 2.74
C SER A 159 -7.10 -22.53 2.67
N GLU A 160 -8.14 -21.72 2.46
CA GLU A 160 -9.54 -22.15 2.51
C GLU A 160 -9.87 -23.32 1.56
N ILE A 161 -9.20 -23.41 0.41
CA ILE A 161 -9.43 -24.47 -0.57
C ILE A 161 -8.38 -25.59 -0.54
N ALA A 162 -7.45 -25.59 0.42
CA ALA A 162 -6.29 -26.50 0.42
C ALA A 162 -6.69 -27.99 0.42
N ASP A 163 -7.79 -28.33 1.09
CA ASP A 163 -8.31 -29.71 1.20
C ASP A 163 -9.39 -30.05 0.15
N VAL A 164 -9.67 -29.16 -0.80
CA VAL A 164 -10.68 -29.39 -1.84
C VAL A 164 -10.17 -30.41 -2.86
N ALA A 165 -10.82 -31.58 -2.89
CA ALA A 165 -10.46 -32.68 -3.78
C ALA A 165 -10.93 -32.46 -5.23
N GLU A 166 -12.16 -31.94 -5.41
CA GLU A 166 -12.74 -31.60 -6.72
C GLU A 166 -13.00 -30.10 -6.75
N LEU A 167 -12.07 -29.37 -7.36
CA LEU A 167 -12.11 -27.91 -7.44
C LEU A 167 -13.27 -27.45 -8.32
N THR A 168 -14.06 -26.51 -7.81
CA THR A 168 -15.10 -25.79 -8.55
C THR A 168 -14.73 -24.32 -8.76
N ASN A 169 -15.44 -23.63 -9.67
CA ASN A 169 -15.28 -22.20 -9.87
C ASN A 169 -15.68 -21.38 -8.62
N ALA A 170 -16.55 -21.91 -7.75
CA ALA A 170 -16.84 -21.30 -6.44
C ALA A 170 -15.61 -21.34 -5.52
N ASP A 171 -14.88 -22.45 -5.50
CA ASP A 171 -13.62 -22.57 -4.75
C ASP A 171 -12.56 -21.61 -5.32
N VAL A 172 -12.48 -21.46 -6.65
CA VAL A 172 -11.58 -20.48 -7.27
C VAL A 172 -11.91 -19.05 -6.85
N ALA A 173 -13.21 -18.68 -6.79
CA ALA A 173 -13.61 -17.36 -6.30
C ALA A 173 -13.15 -17.13 -4.85
N THR A 174 -13.31 -18.14 -4.00
CA THR A 174 -12.86 -18.13 -2.60
C THR A 174 -11.36 -17.86 -2.52
N ALA A 175 -10.54 -18.63 -3.23
CA ALA A 175 -9.09 -18.46 -3.27
C ALA A 175 -8.67 -17.10 -3.85
N LEU A 176 -9.38 -16.57 -4.85
CA LEU A 176 -9.13 -15.25 -5.41
C LEU A 176 -9.35 -14.14 -4.39
N VAL A 177 -10.39 -14.23 -3.57
CA VAL A 177 -10.64 -13.26 -2.50
C VAL A 177 -9.59 -13.34 -1.40
N GLU A 178 -9.11 -14.54 -1.03
CA GLU A 178 -7.94 -14.69 -0.15
C GLU A 178 -6.72 -13.98 -0.78
N GLY A 179 -6.47 -14.23 -2.08
CA GLY A 179 -5.38 -13.62 -2.84
C GLY A 179 -5.43 -12.10 -2.89
N LEU A 180 -6.61 -11.52 -3.17
CA LEU A 180 -6.84 -10.08 -3.23
C LEU A 180 -6.47 -9.37 -1.93
N LYS A 181 -6.71 -10.02 -0.79
CA LYS A 181 -6.43 -9.52 0.56
C LYS A 181 -4.99 -9.80 1.02
N ALA A 182 -4.27 -10.69 0.35
CA ALA A 182 -2.91 -11.06 0.71
C ALA A 182 -1.89 -9.99 0.28
N LYS A 183 -0.83 -9.83 1.07
CA LYS A 183 0.26 -8.89 0.79
C LYS A 183 1.18 -9.38 -0.32
N VAL A 184 1.51 -8.48 -1.24
CA VAL A 184 2.51 -8.70 -2.28
C VAL A 184 3.88 -8.89 -1.64
N LYS A 185 4.71 -9.74 -2.23
CA LYS A 185 6.08 -10.00 -1.79
C LYS A 185 6.86 -8.68 -1.64
N ASP A 186 7.55 -8.54 -0.50
CA ASP A 186 8.39 -7.39 -0.16
C ASP A 186 7.65 -6.03 -0.17
N SER A 187 6.32 -6.04 0.00
CA SER A 187 5.47 -4.87 0.03
C SER A 187 4.44 -4.96 1.16
N ASP A 188 4.01 -3.81 1.68
CA ASP A 188 2.86 -3.74 2.58
C ASP A 188 1.52 -3.69 1.83
N ALA A 189 1.55 -3.43 0.52
CA ALA A 189 0.37 -3.42 -0.33
C ALA A 189 -0.18 -4.83 -0.56
N THR A 190 -1.49 -4.95 -0.56
CA THR A 190 -2.28 -6.12 -0.96
C THR A 190 -2.27 -6.31 -2.47
N LEU A 191 -2.67 -7.50 -2.94
CA LEU A 191 -2.84 -7.74 -4.36
C LEU A 191 -3.91 -6.84 -4.96
N ALA A 192 -5.02 -6.57 -4.27
CA ALA A 192 -6.06 -5.67 -4.75
C ALA A 192 -5.51 -4.26 -5.02
N GLU A 193 -4.77 -3.67 -4.06
CA GLU A 193 -4.13 -2.36 -4.23
C GLU A 193 -3.14 -2.36 -5.40
N LYS A 194 -2.39 -3.44 -5.58
CA LYS A 194 -1.49 -3.59 -6.73
C LYS A 194 -2.26 -3.63 -8.06
N LEU A 195 -3.35 -4.40 -8.15
CA LEU A 195 -4.15 -4.51 -9.36
C LEU A 195 -4.81 -3.17 -9.72
N VAL A 196 -5.23 -2.38 -8.72
CA VAL A 196 -5.69 -1.00 -8.93
C VAL A 196 -4.56 -0.13 -9.49
N ALA A 197 -3.38 -0.16 -8.87
CA ALA A 197 -2.23 0.62 -9.32
C ALA A 197 -1.77 0.28 -10.74
N ASP A 198 -1.91 -0.99 -11.14
CA ASP A 198 -1.60 -1.49 -12.48
C ASP A 198 -2.76 -1.23 -13.49
N GLY A 199 -3.90 -0.70 -13.04
CA GLY A 199 -5.08 -0.43 -13.88
C GLY A 199 -5.83 -1.69 -14.33
N ILE A 200 -5.65 -2.82 -13.64
CA ILE A 200 -6.26 -4.12 -13.95
C ILE A 200 -7.68 -4.20 -13.37
N ILE A 201 -7.92 -3.59 -12.20
CA ILE A 201 -9.25 -3.47 -11.60
C ILE A 201 -9.57 -2.01 -11.29
N ASP A 202 -10.86 -1.70 -11.23
CA ASP A 202 -11.39 -0.37 -10.93
C ASP A 202 -11.23 -0.03 -9.43
N GLU A 203 -10.72 1.18 -9.14
CA GLU A 203 -10.42 1.62 -7.77
C GLU A 203 -11.70 1.81 -6.95
N GLU A 204 -12.70 2.46 -7.54
CA GLU A 204 -13.98 2.71 -6.91
C GLU A 204 -14.73 1.41 -6.59
N ALA A 205 -14.78 0.46 -7.54
CA ALA A 205 -15.36 -0.86 -7.30
C ALA A 205 -14.62 -1.62 -6.20
N ALA A 206 -13.29 -1.61 -6.20
CA ALA A 206 -12.50 -2.24 -5.15
C ALA A 206 -12.75 -1.61 -3.77
N ALA A 207 -12.95 -0.28 -3.73
CA ALA A 207 -13.27 0.43 -2.50
C ALA A 207 -14.69 0.15 -1.99
N GLU A 208 -15.68 0.07 -2.88
CA GLU A 208 -17.05 -0.32 -2.53
C GLU A 208 -17.10 -1.74 -1.94
N LEU A 209 -16.19 -2.62 -2.36
CA LEU A 209 -16.03 -3.97 -1.83
C LEU A 209 -15.13 -4.04 -0.59
N GLY A 210 -14.60 -2.91 -0.12
CA GLY A 210 -13.75 -2.82 1.07
C GLY A 210 -12.38 -3.48 0.91
N LEU A 211 -11.90 -3.63 -0.32
CA LEU A 211 -10.58 -4.20 -0.62
C LEU A 211 -9.47 -3.15 -0.64
N VAL A 212 -9.83 -1.89 -0.90
CA VAL A 212 -8.91 -0.74 -0.88
C VAL A 212 -9.55 0.43 -0.13
N GLU A 213 -8.73 1.29 0.47
CA GLU A 213 -9.17 2.55 1.03
C GLU A 213 -8.98 3.67 0.01
N LEU A 214 -10.05 4.42 -0.29
CA LEU A 214 -9.92 5.62 -1.12
C LEU A 214 -9.20 6.71 -0.34
N ALA A 215 -8.26 7.37 -1.01
CA ALA A 215 -7.71 8.61 -0.50
C ALA A 215 -8.84 9.65 -0.31
N PRO A 216 -8.82 10.44 0.78
CA PRO A 216 -9.82 11.49 0.98
C PRO A 216 -9.86 12.45 -0.23
N ALA A 217 -11.07 12.74 -0.71
CA ALA A 217 -11.27 13.64 -1.87
C ALA A 217 -10.76 15.07 -1.62
N THR A 218 -10.63 15.47 -0.35
CA THR A 218 -10.08 16.75 0.07
C THR A 218 -8.83 16.56 0.93
N LEU A 219 -7.82 17.40 0.68
CA LEU A 219 -6.67 17.55 1.58
C LEU A 219 -7.01 18.59 2.65
N GLU A 220 -6.82 18.25 3.91
CA GLU A 220 -7.19 19.08 5.05
C GLU A 220 -6.10 19.06 6.13
N VAL A 221 -5.97 20.18 6.86
CA VAL A 221 -5.18 20.24 8.09
C VAL A 221 -6.03 19.72 9.23
N VAL A 222 -5.63 18.59 9.82
CA VAL A 222 -6.32 17.94 10.94
C VAL A 222 -5.99 18.62 12.26
N SER A 223 -4.71 18.98 12.46
CA SER A 223 -4.30 19.63 13.70
C SER A 223 -3.05 20.46 13.53
N VAL A 224 -2.92 21.46 14.42
CA VAL A 224 -1.74 22.31 14.56
C VAL A 224 -1.42 22.41 16.05
N SER A 225 -0.20 22.09 16.44
CA SER A 225 0.26 22.11 17.84
C SER A 225 1.65 22.72 17.95
N ALA A 226 1.93 23.35 19.09
CA ALA A 226 3.18 24.03 19.37
C ALA A 226 3.50 23.88 20.87
N ASP A 227 4.04 22.71 21.21
CA ASP A 227 4.34 22.30 22.59
C ASP A 227 5.67 22.85 23.11
N ASN A 228 6.42 23.54 22.24
CA ASN A 228 7.58 24.34 22.58
C ASN A 228 7.53 25.67 21.81
N LEU A 229 8.44 26.59 22.11
CA LEU A 229 8.43 27.94 21.54
C LEU A 229 9.22 28.09 20.24
N LYS A 230 9.56 26.98 19.57
CA LYS A 230 10.38 26.97 18.35
C LYS A 230 9.83 26.10 17.23
N GLU A 231 9.03 25.09 17.53
CA GLU A 231 8.49 24.17 16.55
C GLU A 231 6.97 24.20 16.56
N VAL A 232 6.38 24.14 15.36
CA VAL A 232 4.95 23.95 15.15
C VAL A 232 4.75 22.68 14.35
N VAL A 233 3.95 21.76 14.87
CA VAL A 233 3.61 20.48 14.22
C VAL A 233 2.25 20.61 13.56
N VAL A 234 2.19 20.34 12.27
CA VAL A 234 1.00 20.35 11.42
C VAL A 234 0.74 18.93 10.94
N VAL A 235 -0.48 18.44 11.14
CA VAL A 235 -0.89 17.10 10.69
C VAL A 235 -1.96 17.23 9.62
N PHE A 236 -1.76 16.56 8.49
CA PHE A 236 -2.72 16.46 7.39
C PHE A 236 -3.56 15.18 7.49
N ASN A 237 -4.73 15.16 6.82
CA ASN A 237 -5.64 14.00 6.81
C ASN A 237 -5.19 12.86 5.90
N GLN A 238 -4.19 13.08 5.05
CA GLN A 238 -3.65 12.11 4.11
C GLN A 238 -2.20 12.47 3.73
N PRO A 239 -1.42 11.52 3.16
CA PRO A 239 -0.04 11.78 2.74
C PRO A 239 0.07 12.97 1.79
N VAL A 240 1.06 13.83 2.01
CA VAL A 240 1.33 15.01 1.17
C VAL A 240 2.53 14.79 0.26
N ASP A 241 2.51 15.46 -0.89
CA ASP A 241 3.65 15.53 -1.80
C ASP A 241 4.74 16.42 -1.18
N GLY A 242 5.88 15.79 -0.86
CA GLY A 242 7.02 16.45 -0.24
C GLY A 242 7.58 17.62 -1.04
N ASP A 243 7.43 17.63 -2.37
CA ASP A 243 7.89 18.75 -3.21
C ASP A 243 7.06 20.02 -2.99
N THR A 244 5.83 19.87 -2.49
CA THR A 244 4.93 20.99 -2.16
C THR A 244 5.03 21.45 -0.70
N VAL A 245 5.79 20.73 0.13
CA VAL A 245 6.02 21.07 1.55
C VAL A 245 7.21 22.03 1.65
N ASN A 246 6.94 23.33 1.71
CA ASN A 246 7.97 24.36 1.74
C ASN A 246 7.47 25.66 2.41
N LYS A 247 8.38 26.63 2.57
CA LYS A 247 8.14 27.92 3.24
C LYS A 247 7.16 28.83 2.49
N ASP A 248 6.94 28.61 1.20
CA ASP A 248 6.00 29.41 0.42
C ASP A 248 4.56 28.94 0.62
N ASN A 249 4.38 27.64 0.81
CA ASN A 249 3.09 26.99 0.92
C ASN A 249 2.57 26.84 2.36
N ILE A 250 3.47 26.79 3.35
CA ILE A 250 3.13 26.61 4.76
C ILE A 250 3.78 27.73 5.57
N LYS A 251 2.96 28.62 6.13
CA LYS A 251 3.40 29.85 6.81
C LYS A 251 2.74 30.02 8.15
N ILE A 252 3.43 30.68 9.07
CA ILE A 252 2.84 31.20 10.31
C ILE A 252 2.73 32.71 10.11
N ASP A 253 1.53 33.26 10.25
CA ASP A 253 1.29 34.68 10.02
C ASP A 253 2.15 35.54 10.97
N GLY A 254 2.92 36.46 10.39
CA GLY A 254 3.86 37.32 11.12
C GLY A 254 5.10 36.63 11.70
N GLN A 255 5.43 35.40 11.27
CA GLN A 255 6.61 34.65 11.74
C GLN A 255 7.36 34.02 10.56
N ASP A 256 8.68 34.17 10.54
CA ASP A 256 9.54 33.52 9.53
C ASP A 256 9.92 32.09 9.96
N ALA A 257 9.94 31.16 9.01
CA ALA A 257 10.37 29.77 9.23
C ALA A 257 11.85 29.58 8.86
N ASP A 258 12.62 28.93 9.73
CA ASP A 258 13.96 28.41 9.44
C ASP A 258 13.90 27.13 8.60
N SER A 259 12.97 26.22 8.92
CA SER A 259 12.71 25.02 8.13
C SER A 259 11.23 24.62 8.14
N VAL A 260 10.82 23.88 7.11
CA VAL A 260 9.51 23.23 6.99
C VAL A 260 9.81 21.82 6.48
N GLU A 261 9.60 20.81 7.31
CA GLU A 261 10.06 19.45 7.06
C GLU A 261 8.93 18.44 7.16
N LEU A 262 8.72 17.65 6.11
CA LEU A 262 7.84 16.49 6.12
C LEU A 262 8.51 15.32 6.87
N LYS A 263 7.76 14.64 7.74
CA LYS A 263 8.23 13.45 8.45
C LYS A 263 8.05 12.18 7.62
N ASP A 264 8.69 11.11 8.05
CA ASP A 264 8.66 9.80 7.37
C ASP A 264 7.25 9.20 7.27
N ASP A 265 6.34 9.62 8.14
CA ASP A 265 4.91 9.25 8.09
C ASP A 265 4.14 9.89 6.94
N LYS A 266 4.77 10.85 6.22
CA LYS A 266 4.24 11.60 5.08
C LYS A 266 2.98 12.43 5.36
N VAL A 267 2.52 12.50 6.61
CA VAL A 267 1.32 13.26 7.02
C VAL A 267 1.64 14.37 8.01
N THR A 268 2.81 14.32 8.64
CA THR A 268 3.23 15.29 9.66
C THR A 268 4.29 16.24 9.10
N VAL A 269 4.05 17.54 9.19
CA VAL A 269 5.01 18.59 8.88
C VAL A 269 5.45 19.29 10.16
N VAL A 270 6.75 19.48 10.33
CA VAL A 270 7.33 20.27 11.42
C VAL A 270 7.89 21.57 10.85
N ILE A 271 7.39 22.69 11.36
CA ILE A 271 7.88 24.03 11.05
C ILE A 271 8.80 24.46 12.18
N THR A 272 10.06 24.78 11.87
CA THR A 272 10.98 25.40 12.83
C THR A 272 10.95 26.91 12.62
N VAL A 273 10.58 27.68 13.63
CA VAL A 273 10.53 29.15 13.58
C VAL A 273 11.93 29.73 13.65
N ALA A 274 12.19 30.79 12.88
CA ALA A 274 13.47 31.49 12.81
C ALA A 274 13.99 31.88 14.20
N ALA A 275 15.32 31.87 14.35
CA ALA A 275 15.98 32.09 15.63
C ALA A 275 15.62 33.46 16.27
N ALA A 276 15.51 34.50 15.43
CA ALA A 276 15.23 35.87 15.84
C ALA A 276 13.84 36.06 16.46
N ASP A 277 12.84 35.32 15.97
CA ASP A 277 11.44 35.57 16.31
C ASP A 277 11.01 34.64 17.45
N GLY A 278 11.04 33.31 17.24
CA GLY A 278 10.48 32.37 18.22
C GLY A 278 9.01 32.66 18.57
N LEU A 279 8.39 31.76 19.32
CA LEU A 279 7.02 31.94 19.76
C LEU A 279 6.98 32.47 21.20
N ASP A 280 6.00 33.29 21.49
CA ASP A 280 5.69 33.76 22.82
C ASP A 280 4.83 32.71 23.52
N ASN A 281 5.13 32.46 24.79
CA ASN A 281 4.35 31.52 25.57
C ASN A 281 2.92 32.02 25.75
N GLN A 282 1.95 31.15 25.49
CA GLN A 282 0.51 31.45 25.40
C GLN A 282 0.12 32.42 24.27
N GLY A 283 1.03 32.74 23.35
CA GLY A 283 0.76 33.57 22.18
C GLY A 283 -0.23 32.90 21.22
N ASP A 284 -1.09 33.73 20.62
CA ASP A 284 -2.06 33.30 19.61
C ASP A 284 -1.48 33.53 18.21
N TYR A 285 -1.47 32.47 17.41
CA TYR A 285 -0.87 32.44 16.08
C TYR A 285 -1.85 31.87 15.07
N LYS A 286 -1.55 32.08 13.79
CA LYS A 286 -2.32 31.56 12.67
C LYS A 286 -1.41 30.87 11.67
N LEU A 287 -1.67 29.59 11.43
CA LEU A 287 -1.10 28.85 10.32
C LEU A 287 -1.86 29.21 9.05
N VAL A 288 -1.15 29.47 7.96
CA VAL A 288 -1.70 29.67 6.62
C VAL A 288 -1.11 28.59 5.71
N VAL A 289 -1.98 27.77 5.12
CA VAL A 289 -1.58 26.71 4.19
C VAL A 289 -2.25 26.94 2.84
N SER A 290 -1.46 26.91 1.77
CA SER A 290 -1.93 27.00 0.38
C SER A 290 -0.92 26.34 -0.56
N GLY A 291 -1.35 25.71 -1.65
CA GLY A 291 -0.44 25.14 -2.65
C GLY A 291 0.23 23.82 -2.26
N VAL A 292 -0.08 23.28 -1.07
CA VAL A 292 0.31 21.92 -0.68
C VAL A 292 -0.60 20.92 -1.40
N LYS A 293 -0.04 19.81 -1.89
CA LYS A 293 -0.78 18.75 -2.57
C LYS A 293 -0.71 17.44 -1.80
N SER A 294 -1.74 16.62 -1.93
CA SER A 294 -1.68 15.22 -1.50
C SER A 294 -0.73 14.44 -2.41
N ALA A 295 -0.32 13.24 -2.01
CA ALA A 295 0.45 12.34 -2.88
C ALA A 295 -0.29 11.99 -4.18
N ALA A 296 -1.63 12.07 -4.18
CA ALA A 296 -2.49 11.90 -5.35
C ALA A 296 -2.66 13.20 -6.18
N GLY A 297 -1.99 14.29 -5.81
CA GLY A 297 -2.00 15.56 -6.55
C GLY A 297 -3.17 16.49 -6.25
N VAL A 298 -4.03 16.17 -5.26
CA VAL A 298 -5.13 17.04 -4.82
C VAL A 298 -4.56 18.22 -4.05
N GLU A 299 -4.76 19.44 -4.55
CA GLU A 299 -4.29 20.66 -3.89
C GLU A 299 -5.22 21.09 -2.77
N ILE A 300 -4.65 21.48 -1.62
CA ILE A 300 -5.41 22.00 -0.48
C ILE A 300 -6.05 23.35 -0.84
N GLU A 301 -7.34 23.52 -0.54
CA GLU A 301 -7.94 24.85 -0.54
C GLU A 301 -7.24 25.72 0.52
N LYS A 302 -6.93 26.98 0.17
CA LYS A 302 -6.25 27.87 1.11
C LYS A 302 -6.99 27.89 2.44
N THR A 303 -6.30 27.46 3.50
CA THR A 303 -6.88 27.35 4.83
C THR A 303 -6.05 28.11 5.87
N GLU A 304 -6.75 28.60 6.89
CA GLU A 304 -6.17 29.34 8.01
C GLU A 304 -6.58 28.68 9.32
N VAL A 305 -5.61 28.23 10.11
CA VAL A 305 -5.85 27.52 11.37
C VAL A 305 -5.22 28.28 12.53
N SER A 306 -6.04 28.73 13.47
CA SER A 306 -5.55 29.38 14.69
C SER A 306 -5.01 28.34 15.68
N PHE A 307 -3.86 28.64 16.30
CA PHE A 307 -3.27 27.81 17.34
C PHE A 307 -2.64 28.67 18.43
N LYS A 308 -2.41 28.07 19.60
CA LYS A 308 -1.72 28.71 20.72
C LYS A 308 -0.41 27.99 21.00
N ALA A 309 0.69 28.73 21.09
CA ALA A 309 1.97 28.19 21.53
C ALA A 309 1.96 28.05 23.05
N PHE A 310 2.31 26.89 23.59
CA PHE A 310 2.35 26.68 25.03
C PHE A 310 3.52 25.80 25.42
N ASP A 311 4.44 26.39 26.18
CA ASP A 311 5.59 25.69 26.75
C ASP A 311 5.57 25.84 28.27
N ALA A 312 5.48 24.71 28.95
CA ALA A 312 5.55 24.59 30.41
C ALA A 312 6.70 23.70 30.87
N THR A 313 7.55 23.26 29.95
CA THR A 313 8.69 22.39 30.23
C THR A 313 9.99 23.17 30.16
N LEU A 314 10.98 22.73 30.93
CA LEU A 314 12.32 23.30 30.85
C LEU A 314 13.19 22.39 29.99
N PRO A 315 14.08 22.95 29.16
CA PRO A 315 14.97 22.17 28.33
C PRO A 315 15.97 21.41 29.22
N VAL A 316 16.15 20.12 28.94
CA VAL A 316 17.07 19.23 29.65
C VAL A 316 18.21 18.83 28.72
N ALA A 317 19.45 18.98 29.15
CA ALA A 317 20.60 18.43 28.44
C ALA A 317 20.56 16.89 28.50
N GLU A 318 20.21 16.23 27.40
CA GLU A 318 20.08 14.77 27.34
C GLU A 318 21.41 14.06 27.08
N LYS A 319 22.31 14.68 26.31
CA LYS A 319 23.54 14.03 25.85
C LYS A 319 24.65 15.04 25.67
N ILE A 320 25.87 14.65 26.06
CA ILE A 320 27.10 15.32 25.66
C ILE A 320 27.90 14.34 24.82
N THR A 321 28.30 14.75 23.63
CA THR A 321 29.15 13.96 22.72
C THR A 321 30.45 14.70 22.52
N VAL A 322 31.59 14.10 22.90
CA VAL A 322 32.91 14.66 22.59
C VAL A 322 33.16 14.48 21.10
N THR A 323 33.34 15.59 20.38
CA THR A 323 33.56 15.59 18.92
C THR A 323 35.03 15.75 18.55
N GLY A 324 35.93 15.78 19.55
CA GLY A 324 37.35 16.09 19.40
C GLY A 324 37.99 16.63 20.69
N PRO A 325 39.30 16.94 20.68
CA PRO A 325 40.07 17.21 21.91
C PRO A 325 39.63 18.42 22.72
N ARG A 326 38.92 19.38 22.11
CA ARG A 326 38.46 20.63 22.74
C ARG A 326 37.06 21.04 22.32
N ASN A 327 36.28 20.11 21.79
CA ASN A 327 34.91 20.38 21.35
C ASN A 327 33.99 19.24 21.81
N PHE A 328 32.75 19.61 22.05
CA PHE A 328 31.68 18.69 22.36
C PHE A 328 30.37 19.28 21.86
N THR A 329 29.41 18.42 21.60
CA THR A 329 28.04 18.78 21.26
C THR A 329 27.15 18.41 22.44
N ILE A 330 26.31 19.35 22.88
CA ILE A 330 25.22 19.08 23.83
C ILE A 330 23.93 18.93 23.03
N THR A 331 23.21 17.83 23.24
CA THR A 331 21.85 17.63 22.74
C THR A 331 20.87 17.90 23.87
N PHE A 332 19.94 18.83 23.64
CA PHE A 332 18.86 19.15 24.57
C PHE A 332 17.57 18.37 24.21
N SER A 333 16.62 18.36 25.14
CA SER A 333 15.30 17.72 24.96
C SER A 333 14.40 18.44 23.96
N GLU A 334 14.69 19.70 23.67
CA GLU A 334 13.96 20.58 22.76
C GLU A 334 14.89 21.71 22.26
N PRO A 335 14.53 22.43 21.19
CA PRO A 335 15.28 23.60 20.72
C PRO A 335 15.26 24.74 21.77
N ILE A 336 16.39 25.42 21.96
CA ILE A 336 16.52 26.53 22.91
C ILE A 336 16.73 27.87 22.20
N LYS A 337 16.09 28.94 22.70
CA LYS A 337 16.20 30.29 22.08
C LYS A 337 17.62 30.86 22.13
N ASN A 338 18.33 30.66 23.24
CA ASN A 338 19.70 31.14 23.42
C ASN A 338 20.59 30.03 23.99
N GLY A 339 21.75 29.80 23.37
CA GLY A 339 22.79 28.95 23.96
C GLY A 339 23.33 29.61 25.23
N GLY A 340 23.05 29.01 26.39
CA GLY A 340 23.54 29.50 27.67
C GLY A 340 25.07 29.46 27.79
N ALA A 341 25.61 30.01 28.88
CA ALA A 341 27.03 29.89 29.19
C ALA A 341 27.36 28.46 29.63
N VAL A 342 28.33 27.84 28.96
CA VAL A 342 28.81 26.50 29.32
C VAL A 342 30.17 26.63 30.01
N GLU A 343 30.22 26.32 31.30
CA GLU A 343 31.47 26.24 32.05
C GLU A 343 31.98 24.79 32.09
N VAL A 344 33.14 24.55 31.50
CA VAL A 344 33.83 23.27 31.57
C VAL A 344 34.81 23.32 32.76
N LYS A 345 34.52 22.58 33.82
CA LYS A 345 35.47 22.42 34.94
C LYS A 345 36.44 21.30 34.61
N SER A 346 37.72 21.64 34.40
CA SER A 346 38.79 20.65 34.38
C SER A 346 39.05 20.17 35.81
N GLY A 347 38.95 18.86 36.03
CA GLY A 347 39.48 18.21 37.23
C GLY A 347 41.00 18.12 37.18
#